data_AF-A0A5P9QDD3-F1
#
_entry.id   AF-A0A5P9QDD3-F1
#
_cell.length_a   1.000
_cell.length_b   1.000
_cell.length_c   1.000
_cell.angle_alpha   90.00
_cell.angle_beta   90.00
_cell.angle_gamma   90.00
#
_symmetry.space_group_name_H-M   'P 1'
#
loop_
_entity.id
_entity.type
_entity.pdbx_description
1 polymer ?
#
loop_
_entity_poly.entity_id
_entity_poly.type
_entity_poly.pdbx_seq_one_letter_code
_entity_poly.pdbx_strand_id
1 'polypeptide(L)'
;MKIHSDRIAWQEIDGELVLLDLVSSSYLTTNQTGAFLAKLLQEEHTRDELASALVAEYEIDEAQAGADTDSFLSALSELDLLES
;
A
#
# COMPACT_ATOMS: atom_id res chain seq x y z
N MET A 1 -9.19 6.47 2.76
CA MET A 1 -7.73 6.68 2.58
C MET A 1 -7.36 6.34 1.15
N LYS A 2 -6.45 7.10 0.55
CA LYS A 2 -6.02 6.95 -0.85
C LYS A 2 -4.56 7.38 -0.97
N ILE A 3 -3.82 6.92 -1.98
CA ILE A 3 -2.45 7.36 -2.25
C ILE A 3 -2.43 8.60 -3.18
N HIS A 4 -1.53 9.54 -2.91
CA HIS A 4 -1.25 10.70 -3.76
C HIS A 4 -0.79 10.31 -5.16
N SER A 5 -1.74 10.09 -6.06
CA SER A 5 -1.49 9.48 -7.37
C SER A 5 -0.75 10.42 -8.34
N ASP A 6 -0.76 11.73 -8.06
CA ASP A 6 -0.15 12.79 -8.87
C ASP A 6 1.34 13.01 -8.59
N ARG A 7 1.83 12.61 -7.41
CA ARG A 7 3.25 12.74 -7.02
C ARG A 7 4.05 11.45 -7.07
N ILE A 8 3.41 10.30 -7.30
CA ILE A 8 4.08 9.01 -7.19
C ILE A 8 4.26 8.34 -8.55
N ALA A 9 5.48 7.88 -8.81
CA ALA A 9 5.79 6.95 -9.88
C ALA A 9 5.85 5.51 -9.34
N TRP A 10 5.31 4.57 -10.10
CA TRP A 10 5.13 3.18 -9.67
C TRP A 10 5.84 2.26 -10.66
N GLN A 11 6.69 1.36 -10.18
CA GLN A 11 7.36 0.39 -11.03
C GLN A 11 7.36 -0.98 -10.36
N GLU A 12 6.90 -2.00 -11.08
CA GLU A 12 6.97 -3.39 -10.64
C GLU A 12 8.27 -4.03 -11.17
N ILE A 13 9.06 -4.62 -10.28
CA ILE A 13 10.33 -5.27 -10.59
C ILE A 13 10.34 -6.62 -9.86
N ASP A 14 10.45 -7.72 -10.61
CA ASP A 14 10.46 -9.09 -10.06
C ASP A 14 9.31 -9.42 -9.08
N GLY A 15 8.14 -8.79 -9.26
CA GLY A 15 6.96 -8.98 -8.41
C GLY A 15 6.95 -8.14 -7.12
N GLU A 16 7.97 -7.31 -6.92
CA GLU A 16 7.99 -6.26 -5.90
C GLU A 16 7.57 -4.92 -6.52
N LEU A 17 6.84 -4.11 -5.78
CA LEU A 17 6.44 -2.77 -6.21
C LEU A 17 7.37 -1.72 -5.58
N VAL A 18 7.88 -0.83 -6.42
CA VAL A 18 8.61 0.36 -6.01
C VAL A 18 7.73 1.58 -6.24
N LEU A 19 7.40 2.29 -5.16
CA LEU A 19 6.75 3.59 -5.17
C LEU A 19 7.82 4.67 -4.99
N LEU A 20 7.96 5.57 -5.95
CA LEU A 20 8.86 6.71 -5.89
C LEU A 20 8.04 7.99 -5.73
N ASP A 21 8.24 8.71 -4.63
CA ASP A 21 7.76 10.08 -4.50
C ASP A 21 8.65 11.02 -5.32
N LEU A 22 8.04 11.66 -6.31
CA LEU A 22 8.71 12.59 -7.21
C LEU A 22 9.05 13.93 -6.53
N VAL A 23 8.42 14.24 -5.39
CA VAL A 23 8.66 15.49 -4.65
C VAL A 23 9.84 15.35 -3.70
N SER A 24 9.82 14.37 -2.80
CA SER A 24 10.90 14.15 -1.83
C SER A 24 12.06 13.32 -2.38
N SER A 25 11.89 12.66 -3.53
CA SER A 25 12.81 11.62 -4.04
C SER A 25 12.98 10.42 -3.09
N SER A 26 12.05 10.24 -2.15
CA SER A 26 11.98 9.06 -1.30
C SER A 26 11.30 7.92 -2.04
N TYR A 27 11.65 6.68 -1.70
CA TYR A 27 11.01 5.51 -2.28
C TYR A 27 10.59 4.51 -1.21
N LEU A 28 9.51 3.81 -1.48
CA LEU A 28 9.03 2.66 -0.72
C LEU A 28 9.08 1.44 -1.63
N THR A 29 9.76 0.38 -1.18
CA THR A 29 9.71 -0.94 -1.81
C THR A 29 8.77 -1.82 -1.02
N THR A 30 7.94 -2.59 -1.71
CA THR A 30 7.01 -3.48 -1.05
C THR A 30 6.94 -4.84 -1.73
N ASN A 31 6.64 -5.85 -0.93
CA ASN A 31 6.41 -7.21 -1.38
C ASN A 31 5.05 -7.33 -2.09
N GLN A 32 4.62 -8.56 -2.38
CA GLN A 32 3.38 -8.80 -3.13
C GLN A 32 2.13 -8.26 -2.41
N THR A 33 2.02 -8.43 -1.09
CA THR A 33 0.83 -7.99 -0.34
C THR A 33 0.73 -6.47 -0.30
N GLY A 34 1.83 -5.76 -0.05
CA GLY A 34 1.79 -4.30 -0.11
C GLY A 34 1.67 -3.76 -1.54
N ALA A 35 2.18 -4.46 -2.56
CA ALA A 35 1.91 -4.11 -3.95
C ALA A 35 0.42 -4.20 -4.29
N PHE A 36 -0.26 -5.23 -3.76
CA PHE A 36 -1.70 -5.39 -3.87
C PHE A 36 -2.46 -4.27 -3.16
N LEU A 37 -2.12 -3.97 -1.90
CA LEU A 37 -2.72 -2.86 -1.14
C LEU A 37 -2.54 -1.51 -1.84
N ALA A 38 -1.34 -1.26 -2.37
CA ALA A 38 -1.05 -0.04 -3.10
C ALA A 38 -1.93 0.10 -4.35
N LYS A 39 -2.14 -1.00 -5.09
CA LYS A 39 -3.03 -1.02 -6.26
C LYS A 39 -4.48 -0.65 -5.89
N LEU A 40 -4.98 -1.16 -4.75
CA LEU A 40 -6.31 -0.81 -4.23
C LEU A 40 -6.38 0.67 -3.85
N LEU A 41 -5.40 1.17 -3.11
CA LEU A 41 -5.31 2.55 -2.64
C LEU A 41 -5.15 3.61 -3.75
N GLN A 42 -5.21 3.25 -5.04
CA GLN A 42 -5.48 4.20 -6.12
C GLN A 42 -6.90 4.79 -6.02
N GLU A 43 -7.81 4.06 -5.39
CA GLU A 43 -9.15 4.49 -5.02
C GLU A 43 -9.27 4.65 -3.50
N GLU A 44 -10.36 5.27 -3.06
CA GLU A 44 -10.60 5.45 -1.64
C GLU A 44 -11.02 4.12 -0.99
N HIS A 45 -10.23 3.68 -0.01
CA HIS A 45 -10.54 2.52 0.81
C HIS A 45 -10.38 2.80 2.30
N THR A 46 -11.12 2.04 3.09
CA THR A 46 -10.98 1.94 4.53
C THR A 46 -9.97 0.84 4.91
N ARG A 47 -9.45 0.92 6.13
CA ARG A 47 -8.50 -0.07 6.66
C ARG A 47 -9.10 -1.47 6.69
N ASP A 48 -10.38 -1.60 7.04
CA ASP A 48 -11.04 -2.90 7.15
C ASP A 48 -11.33 -3.51 5.77
N GLU A 49 -11.61 -2.70 4.75
CA GLU A 49 -11.73 -3.17 3.36
C GLU A 49 -10.40 -3.71 2.83
N LEU A 50 -9.30 -3.02 3.11
CA LEU A 50 -7.95 -3.45 2.72
C LEU A 50 -7.56 -4.77 3.39
N ALA A 51 -7.78 -4.90 4.71
CA ALA A 51 -7.51 -6.13 5.43
C ALA A 51 -8.39 -7.29 4.90
N SER A 52 -9.69 -7.03 4.66
CA SER A 52 -10.59 -8.03 4.08
C SER A 52 -10.15 -8.47 2.68
N ALA A 53 -9.63 -7.55 1.87
CA ALA A 53 -9.10 -7.87 0.55
C ALA A 53 -7.86 -8.77 0.63
N LEU A 54 -6.97 -8.56 1.61
CA LEU A 54 -5.82 -9.44 1.83
C LEU A 54 -6.24 -10.85 2.25
N VAL A 55 -7.23 -10.97 3.14
CA VAL A 55 -7.78 -12.28 3.53
C VAL A 55 -8.34 -13.01 2.31
N ALA A 56 -9.09 -12.29 1.46
CA ALA A 56 -9.72 -12.87 0.28
C ALA A 56 -8.71 -13.29 -0.80
N GLU A 57 -7.65 -12.50 -1.02
CA GLU A 57 -6.66 -12.75 -2.07
C GLU A 57 -5.60 -13.78 -1.66
N TYR A 58 -5.12 -13.72 -0.42
CA TYR A 58 -3.97 -14.50 0.04
C TYR A 58 -4.34 -15.63 1.02
N GLU A 59 -5.63 -15.79 1.35
CA GLU A 59 -6.15 -16.82 2.27
C GLU A 59 -5.44 -16.83 3.64
N ILE A 60 -5.02 -15.65 4.10
CA ILE A 60 -4.38 -15.44 5.41
C ILE A 60 -5.42 -15.15 6.51
N ASP A 61 -5.01 -15.24 7.78
CA ASP A 61 -5.90 -14.91 8.89
C ASP A 61 -6.13 -13.39 9.03
N GLU A 62 -7.28 -13.02 9.61
CA GLU A 62 -7.69 -11.62 9.78
C GLU A 62 -6.72 -10.80 10.65
N ALA A 63 -6.06 -11.43 11.62
CA ALA A 63 -5.13 -10.74 12.51
C ALA A 63 -3.84 -10.37 11.76
N GLN A 64 -3.32 -11.31 10.96
CA GLN A 64 -2.18 -11.10 10.07
C GLN A 64 -2.51 -10.06 9.00
N ALA A 65 -3.67 -10.17 8.33
CA ALA A 65 -4.11 -9.20 7.32
C ALA A 65 -4.25 -7.78 7.91
N GLY A 66 -4.79 -7.67 9.13
CA GLY A 66 -4.88 -6.40 9.85
C GLY A 66 -3.50 -5.82 10.15
N ALA A 67 -2.58 -6.62 10.68
CA ALA A 67 -1.22 -6.18 10.99
C ALA A 67 -0.45 -5.76 9.73
N ASP A 68 -0.57 -6.49 8.64
CA ASP A 68 0.07 -6.16 7.36
C ASP A 68 -0.49 -4.87 6.76
N THR A 69 -1.81 -4.68 6.85
CA THR A 69 -2.49 -3.44 6.44
C THR A 69 -1.99 -2.26 7.26
N ASP A 70 -1.95 -2.38 8.59
CA ASP A 70 -1.53 -1.31 9.49
C ASP A 70 -0.06 -0.95 9.29
N SER A 71 0.81 -1.95 9.10
CA SER A 71 2.22 -1.74 8.79
C SER A 71 2.41 -1.00 7.47
N PHE A 72 1.64 -1.36 6.44
CA PHE A 72 1.74 -0.72 5.13
C PHE A 72 1.22 0.72 5.15
N LEU A 73 0.06 0.97 5.77
CA LEU A 73 -0.49 2.32 5.92
C LEU A 73 0.43 3.23 6.74
N SER A 74 1.08 2.69 7.78
CA SER A 74 2.07 3.43 8.57
C SER A 74 3.27 3.84 7.72
N ALA A 75 3.82 2.93 6.90
CA ALA A 75 4.93 3.24 6.01
C ALA A 75 4.58 4.32 4.97
N LEU A 76 3.36 4.29 4.43
CA LEU A 76 2.88 5.34 3.52
C LEU A 76 2.71 6.69 4.24
N SER A 77 2.18 6.67 5.46
CA SER A 77 1.97 7.89 6.26
C SER A 77 3.29 8.52 6.68
N GLU A 78 4.30 7.73 7.04
CA GLU A 78 5.65 8.23 7.38
C GLU A 78 6.33 8.94 6.21
N LEU A 79 5.98 8.57 4.98
CA LEU A 79 6.50 9.14 3.75
C LEU A 79 5.60 10.24 3.16
N ASP A 80 4.52 10.63 3.84
CA ASP A 80 3.54 11.62 3.34
C ASP A 80 2.94 11.23 1.97
N LEU A 81 2.71 9.93 1.77
CA LEU A 81 2.15 9.38 0.52
C LEU A 81 0.65 9.12 0.59
N LEU A 82 0.05 9.22 1.78
CA LEU A 82 -1.36 8.92 2.02
C LEU A 82 -2.21 10.20 2.13
N GLU A 83 -3.26 10.27 1.34
CA GLU A 83 -4.33 11.27 1.41
C GLU A 83 -5.26 10.96 2.60
N SER A 84 -5.48 12.00 3.42
CA SER A 84 -6.37 12.00 4.59
C SER A 84 -7.84 12.19 4.21
#